data_AF-V5HMD4-F1
#
_entry.id   AF-V5HMD4-F1
#
_cell.length_a   1.000
_cell.length_b   1.000
_cell.length_c   1.000
_cell.angle_alpha   90.00
_cell.angle_beta   90.00
_cell.angle_gamma   90.00
#
_symmetry.space_group_name_H-M   'P 1'
#
loop_
_entity.id
_entity.type
_entity.pdbx_description
1 polymer ?
#
loop_
_entity_poly.entity_id
_entity_poly.type
_entity_poly.pdbx_seq_one_letter_code
_entity_poly.pdbx_strand_id
1 'polypeptide(L)'
;CPNDTYPGLWTVPLNYLFRRNDDKYTPCAMADSCLPQPETSEDIFEYLRFNFENFYHTNRAPFPVFLHEASLDKERKEGYLRFVDWLLEKEDVHLVTVSEVLDFMRDPKPKESYAQRHCTKEDLPESTCPKWKRCHYPTTLRGGERYMRICGTACPENYPWVNNPDGN
;
A
#
# COMPACT_ATOMS: atom_id res chain seq x y z
N CYS A 1 6.78 13.67 17.18
CA CYS A 1 7.55 13.72 15.92
C CYS A 1 9.02 13.89 16.25
N PRO A 2 9.94 13.36 15.43
CA PRO A 2 11.38 13.63 15.60
C PRO A 2 11.66 15.13 15.51
N ASN A 3 12.55 15.64 16.39
CA ASN A 3 12.96 17.05 16.41
C ASN A 3 14.41 17.26 15.91
N ASP A 4 15.17 16.18 15.76
CA ASP A 4 16.57 16.21 15.32
C ASP A 4 16.71 15.98 13.81
N THR A 5 17.94 16.09 13.30
CA THR A 5 18.26 15.85 11.89
C THR A 5 18.67 14.39 11.66
N TYR A 6 18.06 13.74 10.67
CA TYR A 6 18.33 12.34 10.31
C TYR A 6 18.73 12.23 8.83
N PRO A 7 20.01 12.47 8.49
CA PRO A 7 20.48 12.40 7.11
C PRO A 7 20.25 11.00 6.50
N GLY A 8 19.77 10.96 5.26
CA GLY A 8 19.51 9.71 4.53
C GLY A 8 18.13 9.10 4.78
N LEU A 9 17.36 9.59 5.76
CA LEU A 9 15.99 9.14 5.99
C LEU A 9 14.99 9.98 5.20
N TRP A 10 14.04 9.32 4.53
CA TRP A 10 12.89 9.98 3.90
C TRP A 10 11.66 9.82 4.77
N THR A 11 10.87 10.89 4.88
CA THR A 11 9.54 10.85 5.48
C THR A 11 8.50 10.88 4.36
N VAL A 12 7.66 9.85 4.31
CA VAL A 12 6.51 9.81 3.39
C VAL A 12 5.27 10.16 4.22
N PRO A 13 4.72 11.37 4.08
CA PRO A 13 3.61 11.81 4.91
C PRO A 13 2.33 11.02 4.57
N LEU A 14 1.61 10.63 5.62
CA LEU A 14 0.26 10.10 5.52
C LEU A 14 -0.71 11.29 5.43
N ASN A 15 -0.82 11.92 4.26
CA ASN A 15 -1.76 13.02 4.06
C ASN A 15 -3.20 12.55 4.31
N TYR A 16 -3.98 13.36 5.03
CA TYR A 16 -5.34 12.98 5.37
C TYR A 16 -6.23 12.87 4.14
N LEU A 17 -7.05 11.83 4.14
CA LEU A 17 -8.27 11.74 3.37
C LEU A 17 -9.40 12.34 4.19
N PHE A 18 -10.46 12.77 3.52
CA PHE A 18 -11.63 13.35 4.15
C PHE A 18 -12.87 12.56 3.77
N ARG A 19 -13.67 12.23 4.78
CA ARG A 19 -15.01 11.66 4.62
C ARG A 19 -16.05 12.68 5.02
N ARG A 20 -17.05 12.89 4.17
CA ARG A 20 -18.20 13.71 4.50
C ARG A 20 -19.13 12.93 5.42
N ASN A 21 -19.49 13.55 6.54
CA ASN A 21 -20.56 13.10 7.43
C ASN A 21 -21.44 14.33 7.72
N ASP A 22 -22.67 14.32 7.20
CA ASP A 22 -23.53 15.50 7.13
C ASP A 22 -22.80 16.72 6.52
N ASP A 23 -22.75 17.84 7.23
CA ASP A 23 -22.10 19.09 6.82
C ASP A 23 -20.61 19.19 7.24
N LYS A 24 -20.01 18.09 7.69
CA LYS A 24 -18.63 18.07 8.20
C LYS A 24 -17.75 17.11 7.41
N TYR A 25 -16.49 17.50 7.26
CA TYR A 25 -15.43 16.64 6.72
C TYR A 25 -14.54 16.15 7.85
N THR A 26 -14.51 14.83 8.05
CA THR A 26 -13.67 14.19 9.07
C THR A 26 -12.37 13.71 8.44
N PRO A 27 -11.19 14.14 8.92
CA PRO A 27 -9.91 13.68 8.43
C PRO A 27 -9.56 12.27 8.93
N CYS A 28 -8.85 11.51 8.11
CA CYS A 28 -8.41 10.16 8.42
C CYS A 28 -7.12 9.84 7.65
N ALA A 29 -6.18 9.11 8.27
CA ALA A 29 -4.88 8.81 7.66
C ALA A 29 -4.89 7.54 6.79
N MET A 30 -5.80 6.62 7.08
CA MET A 30 -5.99 5.38 6.30
C MET A 30 -7.41 5.33 5.78
N ALA A 31 -7.59 4.87 4.54
CA ALA A 31 -8.87 4.89 3.84
C ALA A 31 -9.95 4.05 4.55
N ASP A 32 -9.53 3.00 5.27
CA ASP A 32 -10.38 2.12 6.08
C ASP A 32 -10.64 2.64 7.50
N SER A 33 -9.98 3.72 7.93
CA SER A 33 -10.19 4.36 9.24
C SER A 33 -11.20 5.52 9.21
N CYS A 34 -11.64 5.93 8.01
CA CYS A 34 -12.54 7.06 7.83
C CYS A 34 -13.98 6.70 8.24
N LEU A 35 -14.65 7.62 8.94
CA LEU A 35 -16.02 7.41 9.41
C LEU A 35 -16.98 8.48 8.84
N PRO A 36 -18.20 8.10 8.43
CA PRO A 36 -18.69 6.72 8.30
C PRO A 36 -17.95 5.97 7.17
N GLN A 37 -17.67 4.69 7.39
CA GLN A 37 -17.01 3.88 6.36
C GLN A 37 -17.91 3.77 5.13
N PRO A 38 -17.35 3.84 3.92
CA PRO A 38 -18.12 3.58 2.72
C PRO A 38 -18.56 2.11 2.66
N GLU A 39 -19.79 1.87 2.23
CA GLU A 39 -20.43 0.55 2.31
C GLU A 39 -20.71 -0.09 0.95
N THR A 40 -20.93 0.71 -0.10
CA THR A 40 -21.30 0.22 -1.44
C THR A 40 -20.18 0.49 -2.45
N SER A 41 -20.06 -0.34 -3.48
CA SER A 41 -19.11 -0.14 -4.59
C SER A 41 -19.08 1.32 -5.10
N GLU A 42 -20.24 1.96 -5.23
CA GLU A 42 -20.35 3.37 -5.63
C GLU A 42 -19.82 4.35 -4.59
N ASP A 43 -20.14 4.17 -3.31
CA ASP A 43 -19.69 5.08 -2.25
C ASP A 43 -18.17 5.01 -2.07
N ILE A 44 -17.54 3.84 -2.20
CA ILE A 44 -16.07 3.72 -2.19
C ILE A 44 -15.46 4.49 -3.37
N PHE A 45 -16.00 4.27 -4.57
CA PHE A 45 -15.51 4.92 -5.78
C PHE A 45 -15.57 6.45 -5.65
N GLU A 46 -16.73 6.99 -5.28
CA GLU A 46 -16.95 8.42 -5.13
C GLU A 46 -16.12 9.03 -4.00
N TYR A 47 -15.97 8.32 -2.89
CA TYR A 47 -15.11 8.74 -1.78
C TYR A 47 -13.64 8.86 -2.19
N LEU A 48 -13.09 7.86 -2.89
CA LEU A 48 -11.70 7.89 -3.34
C LEU A 48 -11.50 8.92 -4.46
N ARG A 49 -12.44 9.02 -5.40
CA ARG A 49 -12.45 10.03 -6.46
C ARG A 49 -12.45 11.44 -5.88
N PHE A 50 -13.34 11.74 -4.93
CA PHE A 50 -13.40 13.04 -4.27
C PHE A 50 -12.06 13.44 -3.65
N ASN A 51 -11.41 12.52 -2.96
CA ASN A 51 -10.11 12.80 -2.35
C ASN A 51 -9.01 12.93 -3.41
N PHE A 52 -8.97 12.07 -4.42
CA PHE A 52 -8.02 12.17 -5.51
C PHE A 52 -8.09 13.52 -6.23
N GLU A 53 -9.30 13.97 -6.58
CA GLU A 53 -9.50 15.23 -7.34
C GLU A 53 -8.96 16.45 -6.56
N ASN A 54 -9.04 16.44 -5.23
CA ASN A 54 -8.45 17.51 -4.41
C ASN A 54 -6.92 17.56 -4.56
N PHE A 55 -6.24 16.42 -4.61
CA PHE A 55 -4.79 16.37 -4.82
C PHE A 55 -4.45 16.73 -6.28
N TYR A 56 -5.23 16.20 -7.22
CA TYR A 56 -5.02 16.34 -8.66
C TYR A 56 -5.17 17.79 -9.16
N HIS A 57 -6.11 18.55 -8.59
CA HIS A 57 -6.38 19.94 -8.96
C HIS A 57 -5.66 20.99 -8.11
N THR A 58 -4.86 20.58 -7.12
CA THR A 58 -4.06 21.50 -6.31
C THR A 58 -2.57 21.39 -6.66
N ASN A 59 -1.74 20.92 -5.74
CA ASN A 59 -0.28 20.84 -5.94
C ASN A 59 0.19 19.49 -6.49
N ARG A 60 -0.73 18.55 -6.76
CA ARG A 60 -0.41 17.20 -7.23
C ARG A 60 0.60 16.46 -6.35
N ALA A 61 0.55 16.70 -5.04
CA ALA A 61 1.28 15.85 -4.09
C ALA A 61 0.87 14.37 -4.30
N PRO A 62 1.77 13.40 -4.02
CA PRO A 62 1.42 11.99 -4.12
C PRO A 62 0.15 11.68 -3.33
N PHE A 63 -0.84 11.08 -3.99
CA PHE A 63 -2.10 10.69 -3.39
C PHE A 63 -1.99 9.26 -2.84
N PRO A 64 -1.99 9.06 -1.51
CA PRO A 64 -1.87 7.73 -0.95
C PRO A 64 -3.22 7.06 -0.75
N VAL A 65 -3.28 5.75 -0.97
CA VAL A 65 -4.39 4.90 -0.51
C VAL A 65 -3.82 3.81 0.40
N PHE A 66 -3.73 4.13 1.69
CA PHE A 66 -3.34 3.16 2.72
C PHE A 66 -4.57 2.48 3.31
N LEU A 67 -4.59 1.14 3.30
CA LEU A 67 -5.70 0.32 3.81
C LEU A 67 -5.20 -1.07 4.22
N HIS A 68 -6.01 -1.79 5.00
CA HIS A 68 -5.80 -3.21 5.30
C HIS A 68 -6.63 -4.09 4.37
N GLU A 69 -6.08 -5.23 3.94
CA GLU A 69 -6.80 -6.17 3.05
C GLU A 69 -8.13 -6.65 3.65
N ALA A 70 -8.17 -6.83 4.98
CA ALA A 70 -9.38 -7.23 5.69
C ALA A 70 -10.55 -6.22 5.57
N SER A 71 -10.28 -4.96 5.20
CA SER A 71 -11.35 -3.97 4.97
C SER A 71 -11.97 -4.11 3.58
N LEU A 72 -11.33 -4.82 2.64
CA LEU A 72 -11.79 -4.99 1.26
C LEU A 72 -12.77 -6.17 1.15
N ASP A 73 -13.95 -6.01 1.76
CA ASP A 73 -15.08 -6.89 1.45
C ASP A 73 -15.49 -6.78 -0.03
N LYS A 74 -16.49 -7.57 -0.44
CA LYS A 74 -16.91 -7.65 -1.85
C LYS A 74 -17.21 -6.28 -2.46
N GLU A 75 -18.01 -5.46 -1.78
CA GLU A 75 -18.45 -4.16 -2.28
C GLU A 75 -17.30 -3.16 -2.30
N ARG A 76 -16.51 -3.10 -1.22
CA ARG A 76 -15.35 -2.21 -1.12
C ARG A 76 -14.29 -2.52 -2.14
N LYS A 77 -14.03 -3.81 -2.37
CA LYS A 77 -13.09 -4.27 -3.39
C LYS A 77 -13.55 -3.88 -4.78
N GLU A 78 -14.83 -4.05 -5.10
CA GLU A 78 -15.40 -3.68 -6.40
C GLU A 78 -15.25 -2.17 -6.63
N GLY A 79 -15.64 -1.34 -5.67
CA GLY A 79 -15.50 0.12 -5.76
C GLY A 79 -14.06 0.59 -5.88
N TYR A 80 -13.14 -0.04 -5.13
CA TYR A 80 -11.71 0.24 -5.22
C TYR A 80 -11.14 -0.09 -6.60
N LEU A 81 -11.51 -1.24 -7.18
CA LEU A 81 -11.04 -1.62 -8.52
C LEU A 81 -11.61 -0.69 -9.60
N ARG A 82 -12.89 -0.29 -9.49
CA ARG A 82 -13.47 0.75 -10.37
C ARG A 82 -12.70 2.07 -10.30
N PHE A 83 -12.27 2.46 -9.10
CA PHE A 83 -11.46 3.66 -8.91
C PHE A 83 -10.08 3.51 -9.57
N VAL A 84 -9.44 2.35 -9.43
CA VAL A 84 -8.18 2.04 -10.11
C VAL A 84 -8.35 2.11 -11.63
N ASP A 85 -9.39 1.48 -12.20
CA ASP A 85 -9.65 1.52 -13.64
C ASP A 85 -9.83 2.96 -14.13
N TRP A 86 -10.59 3.78 -13.41
CA TRP A 86 -10.79 5.20 -13.72
C TRP A 86 -9.50 6.04 -13.64
N LEU A 87 -8.56 5.70 -12.76
CA LEU A 87 -7.25 6.35 -12.73
C LEU A 87 -6.43 5.98 -13.97
N LEU A 88 -6.49 4.71 -14.41
CA LEU A 88 -5.75 4.20 -15.56
C LEU A 88 -6.24 4.78 -16.90
N GLU A 89 -7.43 5.38 -16.95
CA GLU A 89 -7.91 6.15 -18.10
C GLU A 89 -7.19 7.49 -18.29
N LYS A 90 -6.44 7.97 -17.29
CA LYS A 90 -5.75 9.27 -17.31
C LYS A 90 -4.32 9.12 -17.76
N GLU A 91 -3.93 9.86 -18.81
CA GLU A 91 -2.58 9.81 -19.38
C GLU A 91 -1.49 10.41 -18.47
N ASP A 92 -1.85 11.15 -17.42
CA ASP A 92 -0.92 11.83 -16.51
C ASP A 92 -0.99 11.33 -15.06
N VAL A 93 -1.53 10.12 -14.86
CA VAL A 93 -1.62 9.47 -13.56
C VAL A 93 -0.91 8.13 -13.59
N HIS A 94 -0.04 7.93 -12.60
CA HIS A 94 0.76 6.72 -12.48
C HIS A 94 0.53 6.07 -11.12
N LEU A 95 0.11 4.80 -11.14
CA LEU A 95 0.05 3.97 -9.95
C LEU A 95 1.43 3.38 -9.71
N VAL A 96 2.09 3.82 -8.64
CA VAL A 96 3.50 3.53 -8.36
C VAL A 96 3.72 3.11 -6.92
N THR A 97 4.85 2.45 -6.68
CA THR A 97 5.33 2.14 -5.34
C THR A 97 5.85 3.38 -4.62
N VAL A 98 5.94 3.32 -3.28
CA VAL A 98 6.58 4.38 -2.48
C VAL A 98 8.03 4.62 -2.92
N SER A 99 8.76 3.56 -3.28
CA SER A 99 10.14 3.67 -3.75
C SER A 99 10.24 4.48 -5.05
N GLU A 100 9.31 4.31 -5.98
CA GLU A 100 9.27 5.08 -7.23
C GLU A 100 8.90 6.55 -7.00
N VAL A 101 8.04 6.84 -6.01
CA VAL A 101 7.81 8.23 -5.57
C VAL A 101 9.11 8.84 -5.06
N LEU A 102 9.89 8.13 -4.24
CA LEU A 102 11.18 8.63 -3.75
C LEU A 102 12.20 8.80 -4.87
N ASP A 103 12.25 7.88 -5.84
CA ASP A 103 13.10 8.01 -7.03
C ASP A 103 12.74 9.28 -7.83
N PHE A 104 11.44 9.53 -8.03
CA PHE A 104 10.95 10.76 -8.67
C PHE A 104 11.31 12.02 -7.86
N MET A 105 11.16 12.00 -6.54
CA MET A 105 11.48 13.15 -5.69
C MET A 105 12.99 13.48 -5.66
N ARG A 106 13.87 12.50 -5.94
CA ARG A 106 15.32 12.73 -6.06
C ARG A 106 15.69 13.41 -7.37
N ASP A 107 14.98 13.13 -8.46
CA ASP A 107 15.22 13.69 -9.79
C ASP A 107 13.90 13.91 -10.55
N PRO A 108 13.15 14.98 -10.22
CA PRO A 108 11.82 15.22 -10.79
C PRO A 108 11.88 15.40 -12.31
N LYS A 109 10.99 14.72 -13.02
CA LYS A 109 10.88 14.78 -14.48
C LYS A 109 9.58 15.47 -14.90
N PRO A 110 9.60 16.35 -15.93
CA PRO A 110 8.37 16.77 -16.61
C PRO A 110 7.56 15.58 -17.10
N LYS A 111 6.23 15.73 -17.16
CA LYS A 111 5.29 14.68 -17.58
C LYS A 111 5.72 14.02 -18.89
N GLU A 112 6.13 14.82 -19.87
CA GLU A 112 6.50 14.38 -21.22
C GLU A 112 7.74 13.49 -21.24
N SER A 113 8.55 13.55 -20.18
CA SER A 113 9.80 12.80 -20.03
C SER A 113 9.72 11.72 -18.94
N TYR A 114 8.60 11.64 -18.23
CA TYR A 114 8.41 10.62 -17.20
C TYR A 114 8.01 9.30 -17.85
N ALA A 115 9.00 8.42 -18.02
CA ALA A 115 8.75 7.04 -18.38
C ALA A 115 8.46 6.24 -17.10
N GLN A 116 7.19 5.92 -16.86
CA GLN A 116 6.83 4.99 -15.78
C GLN A 116 7.55 3.66 -16.02
N ARG A 117 8.05 3.04 -14.95
CA ARG A 117 8.51 1.65 -15.03
C ARG A 117 7.27 0.78 -15.24
N HIS A 118 7.03 0.38 -16.49
CA HIS A 118 5.98 -0.57 -16.80
C HIS A 118 6.50 -1.97 -16.43
N CYS A 119 5.96 -2.54 -15.35
CA CYS A 119 6.10 -3.96 -15.06
C CYS A 119 4.81 -4.65 -15.52
N THR A 120 4.81 -5.13 -16.76
CA THR A 120 3.71 -5.97 -17.23
C THR A 120 3.85 -7.39 -16.67
N LYS A 121 2.78 -8.20 -16.75
CA LYS A 121 2.86 -9.61 -16.31
C LYS A 121 3.87 -10.39 -17.14
N GLU A 122 4.06 -9.98 -18.38
CA GLU A 122 4.97 -10.54 -19.37
C GLU A 122 6.43 -10.22 -19.02
N ASP A 123 6.68 -9.10 -18.35
CA ASP A 123 8.02 -8.65 -17.91
C ASP A 123 8.42 -9.20 -16.53
N LEU A 124 7.54 -9.96 -15.86
CA LEU A 124 7.83 -10.48 -14.54
C LEU A 124 8.96 -11.53 -14.62
N PRO A 125 10.06 -11.38 -13.84
CA PRO A 125 11.08 -12.40 -13.80
C PRO A 125 10.50 -13.71 -13.26
N GLU A 126 11.09 -14.84 -13.65
CA GLU A 126 10.72 -16.13 -13.07
C GLU A 126 10.79 -16.07 -11.55
N SER A 127 9.79 -16.67 -10.89
CA SER A 127 9.76 -16.73 -9.44
C SER A 127 11.04 -17.39 -8.93
N THR A 128 11.77 -16.70 -8.07
CA THR A 128 12.91 -17.28 -7.32
C THR A 128 12.45 -18.31 -6.29
N CYS A 129 11.13 -18.48 -6.13
CA CYS A 129 10.47 -19.39 -5.22
C CYS A 129 9.46 -20.30 -5.94
N PRO A 130 9.92 -21.19 -6.85
CA PRO A 130 9.01 -22.08 -7.57
C PRO A 130 8.47 -23.20 -6.68
N LYS A 131 9.20 -23.56 -5.62
CA LYS A 131 8.79 -24.55 -4.63
C LYS A 131 8.81 -23.91 -3.25
N TRP A 132 7.72 -24.08 -2.51
CA TRP A 132 7.62 -23.64 -1.12
C TRP A 132 7.63 -24.84 -0.18
N LYS A 133 8.15 -24.62 1.03
CA LYS A 133 8.13 -25.57 2.15
C LYS A 133 7.30 -25.01 3.28
N ARG A 134 6.48 -25.86 3.91
CA ARG A 134 5.76 -25.51 5.14
C ARG A 134 6.57 -25.98 6.34
N CYS A 135 6.89 -25.04 7.22
CA CYS A 135 7.58 -25.26 8.48
C CYS A 135 6.55 -25.19 9.61
N HIS A 136 6.55 -26.19 10.49
CA HIS A 136 5.65 -26.27 11.63
C HIS A 136 6.47 -26.10 12.91
N TYR A 137 6.07 -25.15 13.74
CA TYR A 137 6.68 -24.86 15.03
C TYR A 137 5.64 -25.10 16.13
N PRO A 138 5.72 -26.22 16.87
CA PRO A 138 4.73 -26.59 17.86
C PRO A 138 4.78 -25.69 19.11
N THR A 139 5.92 -25.05 19.37
CA THR A 139 6.11 -24.14 20.49
C THR A 139 6.87 -22.91 20.01
N THR A 140 6.37 -21.74 20.37
CA THR A 140 7.00 -20.44 20.08
C THR A 140 7.20 -19.66 21.38
N LEU A 141 8.01 -18.60 21.34
CA LEU A 141 8.32 -17.76 22.51
C LEU A 141 7.08 -17.19 23.22
N ARG A 142 5.98 -16.97 22.49
CA ARG A 142 4.71 -16.49 23.05
C ARG A 142 3.67 -17.59 23.28
N GLY A 143 4.06 -18.85 23.12
CA GLY A 143 3.16 -20.00 23.16
C GLY A 143 2.32 -20.15 21.90
N GLY A 144 1.75 -21.35 21.75
CA GLY A 144 0.94 -21.73 20.59
C GLY A 144 1.78 -22.16 19.38
N GLU A 145 1.15 -22.98 18.55
CA GLU A 145 1.73 -23.47 17.29
C GLU A 145 1.74 -22.37 16.23
N ARG A 146 2.74 -22.41 15.33
CA ARG A 146 2.82 -21.55 14.16
C ARG A 146 3.25 -22.33 12.93
N TYR A 147 2.77 -21.87 11.78
CA TYR A 147 3.16 -22.38 10.47
C TYR A 147 3.75 -21.26 9.64
N MET A 148 4.88 -21.53 8.99
CA MET A 148 5.53 -20.60 8.08
C MET A 148 5.70 -21.26 6.71
N ARG A 149 5.39 -20.54 5.63
CA ARG A 149 5.72 -20.97 4.27
C ARG A 149 6.97 -20.22 3.82
N ILE A 150 7.98 -20.96 3.38
CA ILE A 150 9.25 -20.40 2.93
C ILE A 150 9.63 -20.94 1.56
N CYS A 151 10.52 -20.21 0.89
CA CYS A 151 11.13 -20.58 -0.39
C CYS A 151 12.45 -21.35 -0.22
N GLY A 152 12.95 -21.44 1.02
CA GLY A 152 14.18 -22.17 1.35
C GLY A 152 14.00 -23.69 1.37
N THR A 153 15.12 -24.39 1.26
CA THR A 153 15.16 -25.87 1.31
C THR A 153 15.03 -26.41 2.74
N ALA A 154 15.54 -25.68 3.72
CA ALA A 154 15.52 -26.03 5.14
C ALA A 154 14.63 -25.06 5.93
N CYS A 155 13.86 -25.62 6.86
CA CYS A 155 13.14 -24.82 7.86
C CYS A 155 14.15 -24.31 8.89
N PRO A 156 14.08 -23.03 9.31
CA PRO A 156 14.78 -22.57 10.50
C PRO A 156 14.51 -23.47 11.71
N GLU A 157 15.46 -23.53 12.64
CA GLU A 157 15.34 -24.36 13.85
C GLU A 157 14.26 -23.79 14.78
N ASN A 158 14.23 -22.46 14.89
CA ASN A 158 13.30 -21.71 15.72
C ASN A 158 12.34 -20.87 14.85
N TYR A 159 11.16 -20.57 15.35
CA TYR A 159 10.26 -19.62 14.69
C TYR A 159 10.88 -18.22 14.70
N PRO A 160 11.12 -17.58 13.53
CA PRO A 160 11.67 -16.23 13.46
C PRO A 160 10.88 -15.22 14.29
N TRP A 161 11.58 -14.46 15.14
CA TRP A 161 10.95 -13.52 16.07
C TRP A 161 11.88 -12.35 16.43
N VAL A 162 11.38 -11.42 17.25
CA VAL A 162 12.19 -10.37 17.88
C VAL A 162 13.36 -11.02 18.61
N ASN A 163 14.58 -10.53 18.34
CA ASN A 163 15.87 -11.05 18.82
C ASN A 163 16.32 -12.41 18.23
N ASN A 164 15.54 -13.03 17.33
CA ASN A 164 15.99 -14.15 16.50
C ASN A 164 15.31 -14.08 15.11
N PRO A 165 15.69 -13.11 14.26
CA PRO A 165 15.01 -12.88 12.97
C PRO A 165 15.29 -13.98 11.93
N ASP A 166 16.40 -14.71 12.07
CA ASP A 166 16.78 -15.78 11.14
C ASP A 166 16.24 -17.14 11.58
N GLY A 167 15.82 -17.27 12.84
CA GLY A 167 15.34 -18.53 13.42
C GLY A 167 16.43 -19.59 13.57
N ASN A 168 17.68 -19.17 13.74
CA ASN A 168 18.82 -20.04 14.04
C ASN A 168 18.99 -20.29 15.55
#